data_AF-A0A496ANI2-F1
#
_entry.id   AF-A0A496ANI2-F1
#
_cell.length_a   1.000
_cell.length_b   1.000
_cell.length_c   1.000
_cell.angle_alpha   90.00
_cell.angle_beta   90.00
_cell.angle_gamma   90.00
#
_symmetry.space_group_name_H-M   'P 1'
#
loop_
_entity.id
_entity.type
_entity.pdbx_description
1 polymer ?
#
loop_
_entity_poly.entity_id
_entity_poly.type
_entity_poly.pdbx_seq_one_letter_code
_entity_poly.pdbx_strand_id
1 'polypeptide(L)'
;MEIPSIRIIGGDSQAGTYVLRIRLTENTALQFRRFKKGKLISLPVGDYIYIGSALSEKGSTSLARRLIRHATRSDDKPPHAIRKKMMNQFAECGLGNGNLLLRRGKTLHWNVDFLLDLESAEIVNTFAIRSLERLENRIARRLEQNPWTDIIEPGLGANDVPESTHLLRLRVDDVWWASFVEIVGNTCF
;
A
#
# COMPACT_ATOMS: atom_id res chain seq x y z
N MET A 1 -13.58 12.02 13.77
CA MET A 1 -13.27 12.46 12.39
C MET A 1 -13.25 11.20 11.53
N GLU A 2 -14.00 11.16 10.43
CA GLU A 2 -13.98 9.97 9.56
C GLU A 2 -12.72 9.98 8.68
N ILE A 3 -11.97 8.88 8.68
CA ILE A 3 -10.80 8.72 7.81
C ILE A 3 -11.32 8.17 6.47
N PRO A 4 -11.18 8.91 5.35
CA PRO A 4 -11.67 8.42 4.07
C PRO A 4 -10.94 7.13 3.70
N SER A 5 -11.69 6.11 3.27
CA SER A 5 -11.07 4.84 2.85
C SER A 5 -10.11 5.04 1.69
N ILE A 6 -10.34 6.01 0.82
CA ILE A 6 -9.49 6.29 -0.33
C ILE A 6 -9.32 7.80 -0.41
N ARG A 7 -8.08 8.27 -0.57
CA ARG A 7 -7.77 9.67 -0.90
C ARG A 7 -6.89 9.72 -2.12
N ILE A 8 -7.24 10.59 -3.05
CA ILE A 8 -6.50 10.83 -4.30
C ILE A 8 -5.95 12.25 -4.23
N ILE A 9 -4.65 12.38 -4.47
CA ILE A 9 -3.88 13.61 -4.26
C ILE A 9 -3.08 13.92 -5.54
N GLY A 10 -3.02 15.18 -5.95
CA GLY A 10 -2.27 15.64 -7.12
C GLY A 10 -3.09 15.77 -8.40
N GLY A 11 -2.38 15.93 -9.53
CA GLY A 11 -2.94 16.25 -10.83
C GLY A 11 -3.57 15.06 -11.57
N ASP A 12 -3.44 15.03 -12.89
CA ASP A 12 -4.08 14.03 -13.77
C ASP A 12 -3.19 12.82 -14.13
N SER A 13 -1.97 12.76 -13.58
CA SER A 13 -1.03 11.67 -13.86
C SER A 13 -1.61 10.29 -13.55
N GLN A 14 -1.26 9.31 -14.38
CA GLN A 14 -1.61 7.89 -14.23
C GLN A 14 -0.58 7.11 -13.41
N ALA A 15 0.48 7.79 -13.00
CA ALA A 15 1.63 7.29 -12.28
C ALA A 15 1.74 7.95 -10.90
N GLY A 16 2.47 7.29 -10.02
CA GLY A 16 2.99 7.93 -8.81
C GLY A 16 3.19 7.02 -7.63
N THR A 17 2.98 7.57 -6.45
CA THR A 17 3.26 6.91 -5.17
C THR A 17 1.94 6.58 -4.49
N TYR A 18 1.91 5.48 -3.75
CA TYR A 18 0.77 5.10 -2.95
C TYR A 18 1.16 4.67 -1.55
N VAL A 19 0.20 4.82 -0.65
CA VAL A 19 0.27 4.34 0.72
C VAL A 19 -0.94 3.46 0.99
N LEU A 20 -0.73 2.31 1.62
CA LEU A 20 -1.78 1.40 2.08
C LEU A 20 -1.77 1.36 3.60
N ARG A 21 -2.91 1.59 4.25
CA ARG A 21 -3.13 1.16 5.64
C ARG A 21 -3.73 -0.23 5.60
N ILE A 22 -3.03 -1.18 6.22
CA ILE A 22 -3.38 -2.59 6.25
C ILE A 22 -3.67 -2.95 7.70
N ARG A 23 -4.86 -3.49 7.97
CA ARG A 23 -5.22 -4.03 9.27
C ARG A 23 -5.02 -5.54 9.27
N LEU A 24 -4.15 -6.02 10.15
CA LEU A 24 -3.96 -7.44 10.41
C LEU A 24 -4.74 -7.81 11.67
N THR A 25 -5.62 -8.81 11.60
CA THR A 25 -6.56 -9.17 12.68
C THR A 25 -6.07 -10.29 13.60
N GLU A 26 -4.93 -10.91 13.29
CA GLU A 26 -4.33 -11.97 14.11
C GLU A 26 -2.79 -11.89 14.08
N ASN A 27 -2.13 -12.51 15.05
CA ASN A 27 -0.68 -12.65 14.99
C ASN A 27 -0.32 -13.68 13.91
N THR A 28 0.55 -13.31 12.97
CA THR A 28 0.92 -14.16 11.84
C THR A 28 2.43 -14.34 11.75
N ALA A 29 2.90 -15.55 11.45
CA ALA A 29 4.27 -15.75 10.98
C ALA A 29 4.24 -15.92 9.46
N LEU A 30 4.89 -15.01 8.73
CA LEU A 30 4.80 -14.95 7.27
C LEU A 30 6.18 -15.00 6.61
N GLN A 31 6.27 -15.78 5.53
CA GLN A 31 7.44 -15.82 4.67
C GLN A 31 7.22 -14.90 3.47
N PHE A 32 8.09 -13.90 3.30
CA PHE A 32 8.03 -12.94 2.21
C PHE A 32 8.89 -13.39 1.02
N ARG A 33 8.45 -14.44 0.31
CA ARG A 33 9.21 -15.05 -0.81
C ARG A 33 10.64 -15.43 -0.39
N ARG A 34 11.66 -14.91 -1.10
CA ARG A 34 13.09 -15.12 -0.83
C ARG A 34 13.70 -14.03 0.06
N PHE A 35 12.90 -13.08 0.55
CA PHE A 35 13.40 -12.04 1.44
C PHE A 35 14.13 -12.66 2.64
N LYS A 36 15.35 -12.19 2.90
CA LYS A 36 16.28 -12.76 3.89
C LYS A 36 16.36 -14.30 3.84
N LYS A 37 16.53 -14.85 2.63
CA LYS A 37 16.61 -16.30 2.36
C LYS A 37 15.36 -17.08 2.79
N GLY A 38 14.19 -16.43 2.75
CA GLY A 38 12.92 -17.06 3.12
C GLY A 38 12.73 -17.15 4.64
N LYS A 39 13.31 -16.25 5.41
CA LYS A 39 13.07 -16.15 6.86
C LYS A 39 11.57 -15.96 7.14
N LEU A 40 11.03 -16.70 8.11
CA LEU A 40 9.71 -16.43 8.68
C LEU A 40 9.79 -15.18 9.57
N ILE A 41 8.92 -14.22 9.30
CA ILE A 41 8.85 -12.95 10.04
C ILE A 41 7.56 -12.96 10.86
N SER A 42 7.69 -12.66 12.16
CA SER A 42 6.53 -12.51 13.04
C SER A 42 5.89 -11.13 12.85
N LEU A 43 4.60 -11.13 12.57
CA LEU A 43 3.74 -9.98 12.37
C LEU A 43 2.69 -9.96 13.49
N PRO A 44 2.85 -9.13 14.51
CA PRO A 44 1.81 -8.97 15.52
C PRO A 44 0.55 -8.33 14.96
N VAL A 45 -0.61 -8.70 15.50
CA VAL A 45 -1.90 -8.06 15.22
C VAL A 45 -1.80 -6.52 15.33
N GLY A 46 -2.48 -5.81 14.44
CA GLY A 46 -2.53 -4.35 14.44
C GLY A 46 -2.52 -3.70 13.07
N ASP A 47 -2.22 -2.40 13.04
CA ASP A 47 -2.18 -1.60 11.82
C ASP A 47 -0.77 -1.51 11.25
N TYR A 48 -0.70 -1.65 9.94
CA TYR A 48 0.51 -1.60 9.12
C TYR A 48 0.37 -0.54 8.05
N ILE A 49 1.49 0.03 7.66
CA ILE A 49 1.59 0.94 6.53
C ILE A 49 2.54 0.37 5.49
N TYR A 50 2.08 0.33 4.25
CA TYR A 50 2.92 0.00 3.11
C TYR A 50 3.04 1.19 2.16
N ILE A 51 4.25 1.53 1.77
CA ILE A 51 4.54 2.58 0.79
C ILE A 51 5.07 1.91 -0.47
N GLY A 52 4.60 2.36 -1.64
CA GLY A 52 5.17 1.91 -2.89
C GLY A 52 4.89 2.86 -4.03
N SER A 53 5.46 2.58 -5.19
CA SER A 53 5.30 3.39 -6.39
C SER A 53 4.90 2.57 -7.62
N ALA A 54 4.32 3.29 -8.58
CA ALA A 54 3.80 2.80 -9.85
C ALA A 54 3.98 3.91 -10.88
N LEU A 55 5.20 4.02 -11.42
CA LEU A 55 5.63 5.17 -12.22
C LEU A 55 5.34 5.07 -13.72
N SER A 56 4.69 3.99 -14.16
CA SER A 56 4.28 3.85 -15.56
C SER A 56 2.94 4.56 -15.77
N GLU A 57 2.80 5.33 -16.84
CA GLU A 57 1.51 5.95 -17.16
C GLU A 57 0.53 5.01 -17.87
N LYS A 58 1.00 3.84 -18.30
CA LYS A 58 0.20 2.85 -19.03
C LYS A 58 0.50 1.43 -18.55
N GLY A 59 -0.41 0.50 -18.86
CA GLY A 59 -0.23 -0.92 -18.57
C GLY A 59 -0.35 -1.30 -17.09
N SER A 60 -0.01 -2.54 -16.76
CA SER A 60 -0.21 -3.17 -15.44
C SER A 60 0.57 -2.52 -14.30
N THR A 61 1.55 -1.69 -14.61
CA THR A 61 2.40 -0.97 -13.64
C THR A 61 1.96 0.48 -13.43
N SER A 62 0.83 0.89 -14.00
CA SER A 62 0.17 2.17 -13.67
C SER A 62 -0.46 2.18 -12.28
N LEU A 63 -0.62 3.37 -11.70
CA LEU A 63 -1.03 3.55 -10.31
C LEU A 63 -2.35 2.85 -9.99
N ALA A 64 -3.39 3.10 -10.79
CA ALA A 64 -4.70 2.47 -10.63
C ALA A 64 -4.59 0.93 -10.64
N ARG A 65 -3.90 0.38 -11.65
CA ARG A 65 -3.77 -1.08 -11.81
C ARG A 65 -2.93 -1.70 -10.71
N ARG A 66 -1.90 -1.01 -10.21
CA ARG A 66 -1.09 -1.47 -9.08
C ARG A 66 -1.92 -1.54 -7.81
N LEU A 67 -2.70 -0.49 -7.51
CA LEU A 67 -3.59 -0.45 -6.35
C LEU A 67 -4.68 -1.52 -6.41
N ILE A 68 -5.33 -1.70 -7.57
CA ILE A 68 -6.34 -2.76 -7.75
C ILE A 68 -5.73 -4.15 -7.62
N ARG A 69 -4.50 -4.35 -8.07
CA ARG A 69 -3.76 -5.61 -7.86
C ARG A 69 -3.47 -5.86 -6.38
N HIS A 70 -3.06 -4.85 -5.63
CA HIS A 70 -2.88 -4.96 -4.18
C HIS A 70 -4.19 -5.32 -3.49
N ALA A 71 -5.28 -4.70 -3.90
CA ALA A 71 -6.63 -4.97 -3.38
C ALA A 71 -7.26 -6.30 -3.89
N THR A 72 -6.55 -7.06 -4.72
CA THR A 72 -6.98 -8.39 -5.19
C THR A 72 -6.12 -9.46 -4.52
N ARG A 73 -6.73 -10.57 -4.10
CA ARG A 73 -6.03 -11.76 -3.59
C ARG A 73 -5.82 -12.77 -4.74
N SER A 74 -4.91 -13.74 -4.56
CA SER A 74 -4.72 -14.85 -5.50
C SER A 74 -5.84 -15.88 -5.37
N ASP A 75 -5.87 -16.79 -6.35
CA ASP A 75 -6.82 -17.90 -6.40
C ASP A 75 -8.27 -17.41 -6.32
N ASP A 76 -9.15 -18.19 -5.67
CA ASP A 76 -10.57 -17.86 -5.50
C ASP A 76 -10.86 -17.07 -4.22
N LYS A 77 -9.82 -16.55 -3.55
CA LYS A 77 -9.99 -15.77 -2.32
C LYS A 77 -10.77 -14.48 -2.61
N PRO A 78 -11.67 -14.07 -1.70
CA PRO A 78 -12.37 -12.81 -1.86
C PRO A 78 -11.36 -11.66 -1.87
N PRO A 79 -11.57 -10.63 -2.72
CA PRO A 79 -10.73 -9.43 -2.69
C PRO A 79 -10.91 -8.65 -1.40
N HIS A 80 -10.02 -7.68 -1.17
CA HIS A 80 -10.25 -6.67 -0.14
C HIS A 80 -11.53 -5.88 -0.45
N ALA A 81 -12.34 -5.62 0.58
CA ALA A 81 -13.61 -4.90 0.52
C ALA A 81 -13.45 -3.50 -0.11
N ILE A 82 -12.30 -2.87 0.08
CA ILE A 82 -11.99 -1.55 -0.50
C ILE A 82 -11.91 -1.57 -2.04
N ARG A 83 -11.66 -2.72 -2.67
CA ARG A 83 -11.40 -2.82 -4.12
C ARG A 83 -12.52 -2.22 -4.97
N LYS A 84 -13.78 -2.50 -4.62
CA LYS A 84 -14.94 -1.97 -5.35
C LYS A 84 -15.02 -0.44 -5.23
N LYS A 85 -14.76 0.10 -4.03
CA LYS A 85 -14.72 1.54 -3.79
C LYS A 85 -13.58 2.21 -4.58
N MET A 86 -12.40 1.57 -4.64
CA MET A 86 -11.27 2.06 -5.43
C MET A 86 -11.66 2.17 -6.90
N MET A 87 -12.24 1.12 -7.50
CA MET A 87 -12.62 1.14 -8.91
C MET A 87 -13.60 2.28 -9.24
N ASN A 88 -14.60 2.52 -8.39
CA ASN A 88 -15.56 3.59 -8.60
C ASN A 88 -14.89 4.97 -8.54
N GLN A 89 -14.13 5.26 -7.49
CA GLN A 89 -13.48 6.56 -7.34
C GLN A 89 -12.40 6.82 -8.39
N PHE A 90 -11.68 5.77 -8.78
CA PHE A 90 -10.70 5.84 -9.85
C PHE A 90 -11.35 6.20 -11.18
N ALA A 91 -12.52 5.65 -11.49
CA ALA A 91 -13.29 6.04 -12.66
C ALA A 91 -13.78 7.49 -12.57
N GLU A 92 -14.28 7.93 -11.41
CA GLU A 92 -14.78 9.30 -11.19
C GLU A 92 -13.70 10.38 -11.39
N CYS A 93 -12.45 10.11 -10.97
CA CYS A 93 -11.35 11.08 -11.08
C CYS A 93 -10.43 10.86 -12.30
N GLY A 94 -10.79 9.95 -13.21
CA GLY A 94 -9.99 9.60 -14.39
C GLY A 94 -8.63 8.96 -14.06
N LEU A 95 -8.51 8.24 -12.95
CA LEU A 95 -7.31 7.48 -12.59
C LEU A 95 -7.45 6.03 -13.08
N GLY A 96 -6.76 5.71 -14.17
CA GLY A 96 -6.82 4.43 -14.85
C GLY A 96 -7.89 4.40 -15.92
N ASN A 97 -7.60 3.71 -17.02
CA ASN A 97 -8.48 3.63 -18.18
C ASN A 97 -8.98 2.19 -18.40
N GLY A 98 -10.25 2.05 -18.77
CA GLY A 98 -10.88 0.78 -19.13
C GLY A 98 -11.03 -0.18 -17.95
N ASN A 99 -11.10 -1.49 -18.23
CA ASN A 99 -11.20 -2.50 -17.19
C ASN A 99 -9.89 -2.59 -16.39
N LEU A 100 -9.97 -2.30 -15.09
CA LEU A 100 -8.85 -2.34 -14.14
C LEU A 100 -8.62 -3.73 -13.54
N LEU A 101 -9.57 -4.66 -13.72
CA LEU A 101 -9.43 -6.02 -13.22
C LEU A 101 -8.28 -6.74 -13.93
N LEU A 102 -7.62 -7.64 -13.20
CA LEU A 102 -6.56 -8.44 -13.75
C LEU A 102 -7.17 -9.42 -14.77
N ARG A 103 -6.55 -9.50 -15.96
CA ARG A 103 -6.97 -10.44 -17.00
C ARG A 103 -6.65 -11.90 -16.66
N ARG A 104 -5.69 -12.11 -15.77
CA ARG A 104 -5.23 -13.41 -15.27
C ARG A 104 -5.22 -13.36 -13.74
N GLY A 105 -5.27 -14.50 -13.06
CA GLY A 105 -5.15 -14.56 -11.60
C GLY A 105 -3.93 -13.81 -11.07
N LYS A 106 -3.99 -13.36 -9.81
CA LYS A 106 -2.87 -12.66 -9.16
C LYS A 106 -1.74 -13.65 -8.85
N THR A 107 -0.55 -13.29 -9.28
CA THR A 107 0.70 -13.91 -8.82
C THR A 107 1.30 -13.08 -7.70
N LEU A 108 1.93 -13.69 -6.69
CA LEU A 108 2.57 -12.94 -5.61
C LEU A 108 3.99 -12.54 -6.05
N HIS A 109 4.22 -11.25 -6.27
CA HIS A 109 5.47 -10.73 -6.82
C HIS A 109 6.21 -9.86 -5.80
N TRP A 110 5.52 -8.87 -5.23
CA TRP A 110 6.08 -7.97 -4.23
C TRP A 110 5.98 -8.57 -2.83
N ASN A 111 6.87 -8.19 -1.92
CA ASN A 111 6.81 -8.70 -0.54
C ASN A 111 5.43 -8.43 0.07
N VAL A 112 4.89 -7.21 -0.09
CA VAL A 112 3.56 -6.87 0.44
C VAL A 112 2.43 -7.76 -0.13
N ASP A 113 2.58 -8.34 -1.33
CA ASP A 113 1.56 -9.22 -1.90
C ASP A 113 1.29 -10.42 -0.98
N PHE A 114 2.33 -10.96 -0.32
CA PHE A 114 2.19 -12.10 0.59
C PHE A 114 1.38 -11.75 1.83
N LEU A 115 1.51 -10.51 2.33
CA LEU A 115 0.71 -10.03 3.46
C LEU A 115 -0.73 -9.78 3.02
N LEU A 116 -0.92 -9.09 1.89
CA LEU A 116 -2.25 -8.76 1.36
C LEU A 116 -3.04 -10.00 0.90
N ASP A 117 -2.35 -11.10 0.60
CA ASP A 117 -3.00 -12.35 0.23
C ASP A 117 -3.59 -13.13 1.41
N LEU A 118 -3.32 -12.70 2.65
CA LEU A 118 -3.95 -13.24 3.85
C LEU A 118 -5.39 -12.72 3.96
N GLU A 119 -6.32 -13.59 4.35
CA GLU A 119 -7.70 -13.18 4.64
C GLU A 119 -7.80 -12.38 5.95
N SER A 120 -6.84 -12.58 6.87
CA SER A 120 -6.72 -11.79 8.11
C SER A 120 -6.08 -10.42 7.92
N ALA A 121 -5.59 -10.10 6.72
CA ALA A 121 -5.06 -8.79 6.38
C ALA A 121 -6.03 -8.04 5.47
N GLU A 122 -6.38 -6.80 5.81
CA GLU A 122 -7.33 -6.00 5.04
C GLU A 122 -6.82 -4.60 4.74
N ILE A 123 -6.88 -4.15 3.48
CA ILE A 123 -6.60 -2.75 3.14
C ILE A 123 -7.80 -1.91 3.56
N VAL A 124 -7.63 -1.11 4.62
CA VAL A 124 -8.69 -0.27 5.19
C VAL A 124 -8.64 1.17 4.68
N ASN A 125 -7.45 1.68 4.36
CA ASN A 125 -7.28 2.98 3.73
C ASN A 125 -6.22 2.94 2.62
N THR A 126 -6.36 3.79 1.62
CA THR A 126 -5.33 4.03 0.60
C THR A 126 -5.18 5.51 0.27
N PHE A 127 -3.95 5.91 0.00
CA PHE A 127 -3.60 7.21 -0.55
C PHE A 127 -2.97 6.98 -1.92
N ALA A 128 -3.58 7.55 -2.96
CA ALA A 128 -3.04 7.54 -4.32
C ALA A 128 -2.52 8.95 -4.65
N ILE A 129 -1.21 9.09 -4.75
CA ILE A 129 -0.53 10.35 -5.02
C ILE A 129 -0.11 10.34 -6.49
N ARG A 130 -0.82 11.12 -7.32
CA ARG A 130 -0.64 11.24 -8.76
C ARG A 130 0.50 12.23 -9.04
N SER A 131 1.68 11.69 -9.33
CA SER A 131 2.89 12.46 -9.61
C SER A 131 3.93 11.58 -10.31
N LEU A 132 4.75 12.16 -11.19
CA LEU A 132 5.92 11.46 -11.74
C LEU A 132 7.12 11.47 -10.77
N GLU A 133 7.06 12.30 -9.72
CA GLU A 133 8.08 12.36 -8.68
C GLU A 133 8.09 11.08 -7.84
N ARG A 134 9.28 10.57 -7.52
CA ARG A 134 9.46 9.38 -6.66
C ARG A 134 9.39 9.79 -5.19
N LEU A 135 8.20 9.70 -4.60
CA LEU A 135 7.95 10.14 -3.22
C LEU A 135 8.10 9.04 -2.16
N GLU A 136 8.16 7.79 -2.59
CA GLU A 136 8.21 6.59 -1.74
C GLU A 136 9.23 6.71 -0.60
N ASN A 137 10.48 7.06 -0.91
CA ASN A 137 11.54 7.21 0.09
C ASN A 137 11.35 8.40 1.01
N ARG A 138 10.81 9.52 0.50
CA ARG A 138 10.53 10.71 1.32
C ARG A 138 9.48 10.38 2.38
N ILE A 139 8.43 9.66 1.99
CA ILE A 139 7.36 9.22 2.89
C ILE A 139 7.89 8.16 3.87
N ALA A 140 8.61 7.15 3.38
CA ALA A 140 9.16 6.08 4.22
C ALA A 140 10.09 6.63 5.32
N ARG A 141 11.05 7.50 4.96
CA ARG A 141 11.97 8.12 5.94
C ARG A 141 11.23 8.90 7.03
N ARG A 142 10.19 9.65 6.66
CA ARG A 142 9.39 10.41 7.62
C ARG A 142 8.62 9.50 8.58
N LEU A 143 8.15 8.34 8.10
CA LEU A 143 7.48 7.34 8.92
C LEU A 143 8.48 6.59 9.81
N GLU A 144 9.67 6.27 9.33
CA GLU A 144 10.73 5.63 10.13
C GLU A 144 11.18 6.52 11.30
N GLN A 145 11.12 7.86 11.16
CA GLN A 145 11.45 8.82 12.22
C GLN A 145 10.32 9.03 13.25
N ASN A 146 9.14 8.45 13.02
CA ASN A 146 8.00 8.62 13.90
C ASN A 146 8.11 7.68 15.12
N PRO A 147 7.95 8.19 16.36
CA PRO A 147 8.10 7.40 17.59
C PRO A 147 7.08 6.25 17.75
N TRP A 148 5.98 6.29 17.00
CA TRP A 148 4.94 5.26 17.01
C TRP A 148 5.10 4.20 15.92
N THR A 149 6.17 4.29 15.12
CA THR A 149 6.50 3.34 14.07
C THR A 149 7.42 2.25 14.60
N ASP A 150 7.07 0.99 14.33
CA ASP A 150 7.96 -0.15 14.49
C ASP A 150 8.46 -0.65 13.14
N ILE A 151 9.78 -0.74 13.02
CA ILE A 151 10.43 -1.47 11.93
C ILE A 151 10.42 -2.95 12.32
N ILE A 152 9.49 -3.72 11.75
CA ILE A 152 9.38 -5.16 12.04
C ILE A 152 10.60 -5.92 11.54
N GLU A 153 11.06 -5.60 10.34
CA GLU A 153 12.24 -6.22 9.76
C GLU A 153 12.89 -5.25 8.75
N PRO A 154 14.14 -4.81 8.98
CA PRO A 154 14.81 -3.86 8.10
C PRO A 154 14.91 -4.34 6.65
N GLY A 155 14.58 -3.45 5.71
CA GLY A 155 14.59 -3.69 4.27
C GLY A 155 13.30 -4.28 3.71
N LEU A 156 12.31 -4.60 4.57
CA LEU A 156 11.08 -5.25 4.12
C LEU A 156 10.24 -4.30 3.26
N GLY A 157 9.95 -4.74 2.04
CA GLY A 157 9.15 -3.98 1.07
C GLY A 157 9.96 -3.02 0.19
N ALA A 158 11.21 -2.76 0.52
CA ALA A 158 12.11 -1.83 -0.17
C ALA A 158 13.19 -2.53 -0.99
N ASN A 159 12.85 -3.62 -1.70
CA ASN A 159 13.85 -4.41 -2.43
C ASN A 159 14.63 -3.59 -3.48
N ASP A 160 14.04 -2.51 -3.97
CA ASP A 160 14.62 -1.63 -5.00
C ASP A 160 15.41 -0.44 -4.40
N VAL A 161 15.35 -0.23 -3.08
CA VAL A 161 16.00 0.89 -2.37
C VAL A 161 16.76 0.36 -1.16
N PRO A 162 18.10 0.31 -1.23
CA PRO A 162 18.93 0.02 -0.07
C PRO A 162 18.61 0.97 1.10
N GLU A 163 18.65 0.44 2.32
CA GLU A 163 18.52 1.20 3.59
C GLU A 163 17.14 1.81 3.91
N SER A 164 16.08 1.50 3.15
CA SER A 164 14.71 1.89 3.53
C SER A 164 13.88 0.67 3.93
N THR A 165 12.81 0.89 4.69
CA THR A 165 11.78 -0.12 4.95
C THR A 165 10.42 0.45 4.58
N HIS A 166 9.71 -0.25 3.69
CA HIS A 166 8.44 0.25 3.17
C HIS A 166 7.22 -0.44 3.77
N LEU A 167 7.40 -1.55 4.49
CA LEU A 167 6.36 -2.15 5.31
C LEU A 167 6.68 -1.93 6.79
N LEU A 168 5.89 -1.07 7.44
CA LEU A 168 6.10 -0.65 8.82
C LEU A 168 4.83 -0.95 9.63
N ARG A 169 4.98 -1.18 10.93
CA ARG A 169 3.83 -1.26 11.85
C ARG A 169 3.65 0.08 12.55
N LEU A 170 2.40 0.50 12.76
CA LEU A 170 2.07 1.74 13.45
C LEU A 170 1.24 1.46 14.70
N ARG A 171 1.66 2.03 15.84
CA ARG A 171 0.91 2.00 17.10
C ARG A 171 0.28 3.36 17.35
N VAL A 172 -0.68 3.71 16.52
CA VAL A 172 -1.32 5.03 16.51
C VAL A 172 -2.84 4.90 16.54
N ASP A 173 -3.52 5.95 16.98
CA ASP A 173 -4.98 6.03 16.99
C ASP A 173 -5.54 6.58 15.66
N ASP A 174 -6.86 6.61 15.56
CA ASP A 174 -7.53 7.15 14.37
C ASP A 174 -7.35 8.67 14.20
N VAL A 175 -7.00 9.41 15.26
CA VAL A 175 -6.70 10.85 15.17
C VAL A 175 -5.38 11.08 14.42
N TRP A 176 -4.37 10.27 14.70
CA TRP A 176 -3.12 10.28 13.96
C TRP A 176 -3.36 9.95 12.49
N TRP A 177 -4.18 8.93 12.20
CA TRP A 177 -4.49 8.56 10.83
C TRP A 177 -5.22 9.68 10.07
N ALA A 178 -6.14 10.38 10.72
CA ALA A 178 -6.79 11.54 10.14
C ALA A 178 -5.79 12.66 9.82
N SER A 179 -4.83 12.90 10.71
CA SER A 179 -3.75 13.89 10.51
C SER A 179 -2.76 13.46 9.42
N PHE A 180 -2.46 12.16 9.30
CA PHE A 180 -1.54 11.63 8.29
C PHE A 180 -2.01 11.94 6.87
N VAL A 181 -3.32 11.95 6.67
CA VAL A 181 -3.98 12.31 5.41
C VAL A 181 -3.58 13.74 4.99
N GLU A 182 -3.52 14.67 5.93
CA GLU A 182 -3.08 16.05 5.71
C GLU A 182 -1.57 16.13 5.51
N ILE A 183 -0.79 15.37 6.30
CA ILE A 183 0.67 15.30 6.18
C ILE A 183 1.08 14.85 4.79
N VAL A 184 0.45 13.79 4.24
CA VAL A 184 0.74 13.33 2.89
C VAL A 184 0.35 14.39 1.86
N GLY A 185 -0.78 15.07 2.04
CA GLY A 185 -1.17 16.20 1.19
C GLY A 185 -0.11 17.31 1.13
N ASN A 186 0.33 17.79 2.30
CA ASN A 186 1.31 18.87 2.45
C ASN A 186 2.75 18.45 2.18
N THR A 187 3.06 17.15 2.22
CA THR A 187 4.40 16.65 1.88
C THR A 187 4.58 16.54 0.37
N CYS A 188 3.50 16.54 -0.42
CA CYS A 188 3.55 16.39 -1.88
C CYS A 188 3.47 17.72 -2.64
N PHE A 189 3.08 18.82 -1.97
CA PHE A 189 2.88 20.15 -2.54
C PHE A 189 3.28 21.23 -1.55
#